data_AF-A0A9N9JTB7-F1
#
_entry.id   AF-A0A9N9JTB7-F1
#
_cell.length_a   1.000
_cell.length_b   1.000
_cell.length_c   1.000
_cell.angle_alpha   90.00
_cell.angle_beta   90.00
_cell.angle_gamma   90.00
#
_symmetry.space_group_name_H-M   'P 1'
#
loop_
_entity.id
_entity.type
_entity.pdbx_description
1 polymer ?
#
loop_
_entity_poly.entity_id
_entity_poly.type
_entity_poly.pdbx_seq_one_letter_code
_entity_poly.pdbx_strand_id
1 'polypeptide(L)'
;MSAAGINKALTLDTKRKRTAISGFTKCEICQKLSVPSPPKQKDLALIYNISEQAVSDIWRNKDRWLQLKDNSYNAQLKKECLLGFPITEKVLE
;
A
#
# COMPACT_ATOMS: atom_id res chain seq x y z
N MET A 1 10.26 14.35 -46.11
CA MET A 1 8.81 14.15 -45.91
C MET A 1 8.63 13.13 -44.81
N SER A 2 7.71 13.42 -43.89
CA SER A 2 7.41 12.72 -42.62
C SER A 2 7.03 11.25 -42.73
N ALA A 3 7.30 10.50 -41.66
CA ALA A 3 6.41 9.49 -41.08
C ALA A 3 6.77 9.35 -39.59
N ALA A 4 6.03 9.95 -38.65
CA ALA A 4 4.98 9.29 -37.85
C ALA A 4 5.46 7.90 -37.36
N GLY A 5 5.94 7.70 -36.13
CA GLY A 5 5.20 7.88 -34.89
C GLY A 5 4.25 6.71 -34.67
N ILE A 6 4.61 5.74 -33.81
CA ILE A 6 3.68 4.92 -33.02
C ILE A 6 4.40 4.52 -31.73
N ASN A 7 3.99 5.15 -30.62
CA ASN A 7 4.16 4.64 -29.28
C ASN A 7 3.35 3.34 -29.17
N LYS A 8 4.00 2.20 -28.98
CA LYS A 8 3.29 0.99 -28.54
C LYS A 8 3.59 0.79 -27.06
N ALA A 9 2.69 1.35 -26.25
CA ALA A 9 2.62 1.13 -24.82
C ALA A 9 2.71 -0.36 -24.52
N LEU A 10 3.76 -0.76 -23.80
CA LEU A 10 3.82 -2.03 -23.09
C LEU A 10 2.79 -1.96 -21.97
N THR A 11 1.54 -2.30 -22.30
CA THR A 11 0.52 -2.67 -21.32
C THR A 11 0.93 -4.02 -20.73
N LEU A 12 1.86 -3.98 -19.79
CA LEU A 12 2.10 -5.10 -18.89
C LEU A 12 0.85 -5.24 -18.02
N ASP A 13 0.04 -6.23 -18.37
CA ASP A 13 -1.01 -6.84 -17.57
C ASP A 13 -0.41 -7.37 -16.25
N THR A 14 -0.01 -6.44 -15.40
CA THR A 14 0.44 -6.71 -14.05
C THR A 14 -0.81 -6.67 -13.21
N LYS A 15 -1.40 -7.84 -12.98
CA LYS A 15 -2.33 -8.08 -11.86
C LYS A 15 -1.71 -7.37 -10.65
N ARG A 16 -2.22 -6.17 -10.29
CA ARG A 16 -1.66 -5.35 -9.21
C ARG A 16 -1.82 -6.15 -7.93
N LYS A 17 -0.79 -6.91 -7.56
CA LYS A 17 -0.72 -7.56 -6.25
C LYS A 17 -0.79 -6.42 -5.24
N ARG A 18 -1.87 -6.38 -4.45
CA ARG A 18 -2.00 -5.40 -3.37
C ARG A 18 -0.79 -5.58 -2.46
N THR A 19 0.14 -4.62 -2.46
CA THR A 19 1.23 -4.60 -1.49
C THR A 19 0.61 -4.46 -0.10
N ALA A 20 0.76 -5.49 0.74
CA ALA A 20 0.26 -5.46 2.10
C ALA A 20 1.17 -4.56 2.95
N ILE A 21 0.76 -3.31 3.15
CA ILE A 21 1.44 -2.34 4.01
C ILE A 21 0.96 -2.55 5.46
N SER A 22 1.89 -2.77 6.39
CA SER A 22 1.58 -2.96 7.81
C SER A 22 1.02 -1.67 8.44
N GLY A 23 0.34 -1.80 9.59
CA GLY A 23 -0.13 -0.64 10.35
C GLY A 23 1.02 0.26 10.79
N PHE A 24 2.15 -0.34 11.20
CA PHE A 24 3.37 0.37 11.55
C PHE A 24 3.90 1.25 10.39
N THR A 25 4.06 0.69 9.19
CA THR A 25 4.55 1.46 8.04
C THR A 25 3.61 2.62 7.66
N LYS A 26 2.29 2.43 7.82
CA LYS A 26 1.33 3.53 7.63
C LYS A 26 1.49 4.62 8.69
N CYS A 27 1.74 4.24 9.95
CA CYS A 27 2.04 5.18 11.02
C CYS A 27 3.32 5.97 10.70
N GLU A 28 4.41 5.29 10.28
CA GLU A 28 5.65 5.94 9.88
C GLU A 28 5.45 6.96 8.74
N ILE A 29 4.70 6.58 7.69
CA ILE A 29 4.35 7.50 6.59
C ILE A 29 3.61 8.73 7.12
N CYS A 30 2.65 8.55 8.04
CA CYS A 30 1.93 9.66 8.67
C CYS A 30 2.85 10.53 9.55
N GLN A 31 3.81 9.95 10.28
CA GLN A 31 4.78 10.71 11.07
C GLN A 31 5.68 11.55 10.17
N LYS A 32 6.19 10.98 9.07
CA LYS A 32 7.02 11.68 8.08
C LYS A 32 6.28 12.83 7.40
N LEU A 33 4.97 12.71 7.19
CA LEU A 33 4.15 13.77 6.60
C LEU A 33 3.66 14.82 7.61
N SER A 34 3.76 14.55 8.92
CA SER A 34 3.32 15.49 9.98
C SER A 34 4.38 16.51 10.38
N VAL A 35 5.61 16.40 9.87
CA VAL A 35 6.70 17.34 10.16
C VAL A 35 6.47 18.68 9.43
N PRO A 36 6.98 19.81 9.95
CA PRO A 36 6.74 21.14 9.37
C PRO A 36 7.27 21.32 7.93
N SER A 37 8.25 20.53 7.52
CA SER A 37 8.73 20.46 6.13
C SER A 37 8.65 19.02 5.62
N PRO A 38 7.46 18.56 5.19
CA PRO A 38 7.24 17.17 4.84
C PRO A 38 7.88 16.83 3.48
N PRO A 39 8.38 15.60 3.31
CA PRO A 39 8.85 15.12 2.01
C PRO A 39 7.68 15.03 1.01
N LYS A 40 7.98 15.06 -0.29
CA LYS A 40 6.94 14.93 -1.31
C LYS A 40 6.34 13.53 -1.28
N GLN A 41 5.05 13.42 -1.58
CA GLN A 41 4.35 12.13 -1.62
C GLN A 41 4.97 11.17 -2.64
N LYS A 42 5.49 11.68 -3.76
CA LYS A 42 6.26 10.92 -4.75
C LYS A 42 7.52 10.27 -4.18
N ASP A 43 8.23 11.00 -3.33
CA ASP A 43 9.46 10.51 -2.72
C ASP A 43 9.15 9.41 -1.71
N LEU A 44 8.09 9.58 -0.91
CA LEU A 44 7.60 8.54 0.00
C LEU A 44 7.09 7.31 -0.75
N ALA A 45 6.39 7.50 -1.87
CA ALA A 45 5.92 6.40 -2.72
C ALA A 45 7.09 5.53 -3.20
N LEU A 46 8.21 6.15 -3.58
CA LEU A 46 9.44 5.46 -3.97
C LEU A 46 10.10 4.74 -2.78
N ILE A 47 10.27 5.43 -1.65
CA ILE A 47 10.91 4.87 -0.44
C ILE A 47 10.17 3.62 0.06
N TYR A 48 8.84 3.68 0.09
CA TYR A 48 8.00 2.59 0.60
C TYR A 48 7.52 1.62 -0.49
N ASN A 49 7.93 1.82 -1.74
CA ASN A 49 7.52 1.03 -2.91
C ASN A 49 5.98 0.86 -3.02
N ILE A 50 5.26 1.97 -2.91
CA ILE A 50 3.79 2.05 -3.00
C ILE A 50 3.38 3.11 -4.01
N SER A 51 2.12 3.14 -4.42
CA SER A 51 1.63 4.22 -5.30
C SER A 51 1.50 5.53 -4.54
N GLU A 52 1.69 6.66 -5.24
CA GLU A 52 1.42 8.00 -4.70
C GLU A 52 -0.02 8.11 -4.18
N GLN A 53 -0.98 7.49 -4.88
CA GLN A 53 -2.36 7.39 -4.41
C GLN A 53 -2.47 6.68 -3.05
N ALA A 54 -1.71 5.61 -2.81
CA ALA A 54 -1.72 4.93 -1.53
C ALA A 54 -1.16 5.80 -0.41
N VAL A 55 -0.12 6.60 -0.68
CA VAL A 55 0.41 7.59 0.29
C VAL A 55 -0.69 8.60 0.66
N SER A 56 -1.40 9.11 -0.34
CA SER A 56 -2.52 10.06 -0.13
C SER A 56 -3.67 9.42 0.69
N ASP A 57 -4.06 8.20 0.36
CA ASP A 57 -5.12 7.47 1.08
C ASP A 57 -4.73 7.17 2.53
N ILE A 58 -3.45 6.85 2.77
CA ILE A 58 -2.89 6.69 4.12
C ILE A 58 -2.95 8.01 4.87
N TRP A 59 -2.48 9.10 4.26
CA TRP A 59 -2.48 10.44 4.87
C TRP A 59 -3.88 10.95 5.20
N ARG A 60 -4.86 10.69 4.34
CA ARG A 60 -6.26 11.05 4.58
C ARG A 60 -6.83 10.42 5.86
N ASN A 61 -6.30 9.25 6.24
CA ASN A 61 -6.69 8.53 7.45
C ASN A 61 -5.63 8.65 8.56
N LYS A 62 -4.82 9.72 8.57
CA LYS A 62 -3.69 9.89 9.49
C LYS A 62 -4.05 9.73 10.97
N ASP A 63 -5.20 10.24 11.40
CA ASP A 63 -5.60 10.20 12.81
C ASP A 63 -5.76 8.75 13.29
N ARG A 64 -6.28 7.88 12.43
CA ARG A 64 -6.39 6.44 12.68
C ARG A 64 -5.01 5.77 12.78
N TRP A 65 -4.08 6.14 11.92
CA TRP A 65 -2.76 5.50 11.88
C TRP A 65 -1.83 6.01 13.00
N LEU A 66 -1.92 7.29 13.37
CA LEU A 66 -1.16 7.90 14.46
C LEU A 66 -1.64 7.46 15.85
N GLN A 67 -2.88 6.99 15.98
CA GLN A 67 -3.43 6.42 17.22
C GLN A 67 -2.99 4.97 17.46
N LEU A 68 -2.37 4.29 16.48
CA LEU A 68 -1.80 2.96 16.70
C LEU A 68 -0.59 3.10 17.61
N LYS A 69 -0.73 2.67 18.87
CA LYS A 69 0.42 2.52 19.78
C LYS A 69 1.37 1.48 19.19
N ASP A 70 2.67 1.82 19.15
CA ASP A 70 3.76 1.04 18.55
C ASP A 70 3.84 -0.42 19.02
N ASN A 71 3.26 -0.73 20.18
CA ASN A 71 3.29 -2.07 20.78
C ASN A 71 1.94 -2.82 20.77
N SER A 72 0.94 -2.32 20.04
CA SER A 72 -0.30 -3.08 19.85
C SER A 72 -0.09 -4.18 18.82
N TYR A 73 -0.52 -5.41 19.13
CA TYR A 73 -0.54 -6.56 18.21
C TYR A 73 -1.08 -6.19 16.80
N ASN A 74 -2.02 -5.25 16.74
CA ASN A 74 -2.61 -4.72 15.51
C ASN A 74 -1.66 -3.89 14.62
N ALA A 75 -0.60 -3.28 15.17
CA ALA A 75 0.37 -2.50 14.40
C ALA A 75 1.35 -3.39 13.61
N GLN A 76 1.70 -4.56 14.17
CA GLN A 76 2.61 -5.53 13.58
C GLN A 76 1.93 -6.47 12.58
N LEU A 77 0.62 -6.68 12.70
CA LEU A 77 -0.14 -7.47 11.73
C LEU A 77 -0.13 -6.78 10.35
N LYS A 78 0.70 -7.30 9.45
CA LYS A 78 0.36 -7.26 8.02
C LYS A 78 -0.95 -8.01 7.92
N LYS A 79 -2.01 -7.39 7.40
CA LYS A 79 -3.24 -8.13 7.10
C LYS A 79 -2.85 -9.29 6.20
N GLU A 80 -2.80 -10.48 6.75
CA GLU A 80 -2.78 -11.70 5.97
C GLU A 80 -4.10 -11.67 5.20
N CYS A 81 -4.03 -11.32 3.92
CA CYS A 81 -5.08 -11.75 3.02
C CYS A 81 -4.96 -13.26 3.03
N LEU A 82 -5.79 -13.93 3.82
CA LEU A 82 -6.00 -15.36 3.71
C LEU A 82 -6.39 -15.60 2.25
N LEU A 83 -5.41 -16.02 1.45
CA LEU A 83 -5.60 -16.43 0.08
C LEU A 83 -6.35 -17.76 0.16
N GLY A 84 -7.67 -17.68 0.00
CA GLY A 84 -8.53 -18.85 -0.05
C GLY A 84 -9.27 -19.09 1.26
N PHE A 85 -10.59 -19.14 1.15
CA PHE A 85 -11.40 -19.89 2.10
C PHE A 85 -10.82 -21.31 2.20
N PRO A 86 -10.62 -21.87 3.40
CA PRO A 86 -10.36 -23.29 3.52
C PRO A 86 -11.56 -24.01 2.90
N ILE A 87 -11.34 -24.69 1.78
CA ILE A 87 -12.34 -25.60 1.21
C ILE A 87 -12.55 -26.65 2.29
N THR A 88 -13.69 -26.60 2.96
CA THR A 88 -14.10 -27.64 3.89
C THR A 88 -14.45 -28.85 3.05
N GLU A 89 -13.49 -29.76 2.86
CA GLU A 89 -13.79 -31.12 2.46
C GLU A 89 -14.54 -31.79 3.62
N LYS A 90 -15.85 -31.51 3.66
CA LYS A 90 -16.80 -32.28 4.44
C LYS A 90 -17.45 -33.27 3.47
N VAL A 91 -16.72 -34.31 3.10
CA VAL A 91 -17.34 -35.50 2.53
C VAL A 91 -17.99 -36.25 3.70
N LEU A 92 -19.30 -36.39 3.61
CA LEU A 92 -20.14 -37.18 4.49
C LEU A 92 -19.72 -38.65 4.35
N GLU A 93 -19.26 -39.29 5.44
CA GLU A 93 -19.36 -40.73 5.64
C GLU A 93 -20.27 -41.00 6.84
#